data_AF-A0A963LSW3-F1
#
_entry.id   AF-A0A963LSW3-F1
#
_cell.length_a   1.000
_cell.length_b   1.000
_cell.length_c   1.000
_cell.angle_alpha   90.00
_cell.angle_beta   90.00
_cell.angle_gamma   90.00
#
_symmetry.space_group_name_H-M   'P 1'
#
loop_
_entity.id
_entity.type
_entity.pdbx_description
1 polymer ?
#
loop_
_entity_poly.entity_id
_entity_poly.type
_entity_poly.pdbx_seq_one_letter_code
_entity_poly.pdbx_strand_id
1 'polypeptide(L)'
;GDKGGDATAEWTRRHGIGIEWITLDTGPLHERLFRESSLSSTSVDLAFLLNTRATPNVTNLLEPLDGLMKADALEDPADIFPGLLAAMRFGGKTYAVPHRHATTGFHYNEAIFKEKGVPIPRTFEDVIEAAKKLTFTRADGSQVFGFLIEGDNYPNVIDMARAYDGDFITGDYKLGVNEPAMLRAVQTLR
;
A
#
# COMPACT_ATOMS: atom_id res chain seq x y z
N GLY A 1 16.36 -8.73 10.84
CA GLY A 1 16.79 -7.43 10.27
C GLY A 1 16.88 -6.47 11.44
N ASP A 2 18.06 -6.39 12.07
CA ASP A 2 18.12 -6.14 13.52
C ASP A 2 18.87 -4.85 13.89
N LYS A 3 18.71 -3.78 13.11
CA LYS A 3 19.27 -2.46 13.47
C LYS A 3 18.29 -1.30 13.30
N GLY A 4 17.01 -1.53 13.55
CA GLY A 4 16.08 -0.43 13.81
C GLY A 4 16.22 0.00 15.27
N GLY A 5 16.88 1.12 15.53
CA GLY A 5 16.86 1.72 16.86
C GLY A 5 15.46 2.21 17.24
N ASP A 6 15.27 2.62 18.50
CA ASP A 6 14.03 3.25 18.94
C ASP A 6 13.91 4.67 18.34
N ALA A 7 13.07 4.80 17.30
CA ALA A 7 12.79 6.06 16.63
C ALA A 7 12.12 7.10 17.54
N THR A 8 11.59 6.69 18.69
CA THR A 8 10.91 7.58 19.64
C THR A 8 11.81 8.03 20.79
N ALA A 9 13.02 7.46 20.92
CA ALA A 9 13.89 7.70 22.06
C ALA A 9 14.22 9.18 22.27
N GLU A 10 14.41 9.93 21.19
CA GLU A 10 14.66 11.37 21.28
C GLU A 10 13.43 12.14 21.78
N TRP A 11 12.26 11.81 21.24
CA TRP A 11 10.99 12.41 21.66
C TRP A 11 10.70 12.10 23.13
N THR A 12 10.86 10.84 23.56
CA THR A 12 10.68 10.43 24.96
C THR A 12 11.66 11.15 25.89
N ARG A 13 12.93 11.31 25.52
CA ARG A 13 13.89 12.10 26.32
C ARG A 13 13.50 13.57 26.44
N ARG A 14 12.98 14.17 25.35
CA ARG A 14 12.57 15.58 25.33
C ARG A 14 11.32 15.85 26.18
N HIS A 15 10.37 14.91 26.21
CA HIS A 15 9.06 15.13 26.84
C HIS A 15 8.88 14.40 28.17
N GLY A 16 9.76 13.46 28.52
CA GLY A 16 9.62 12.64 29.72
C GLY A 16 8.45 11.65 29.66
N ILE A 17 7.91 11.39 28.46
CA ILE A 17 6.77 10.50 28.21
C ILE A 17 7.27 9.26 27.48
N GLY A 18 7.05 8.08 28.08
CA GLY A 18 7.37 6.79 27.48
C GLY A 18 6.30 6.36 26.46
N ILE A 19 6.72 5.65 25.41
CA ILE A 19 5.83 5.06 24.41
C ILE A 19 5.84 3.54 24.59
N GLU A 20 4.67 2.97 24.84
CA GLU A 20 4.47 1.52 24.90
C GLU A 20 3.96 1.01 23.55
N TRP A 21 4.70 0.11 22.92
CA TRP A 21 4.34 -0.46 21.63
C TRP A 21 3.55 -1.75 21.79
N ILE A 22 2.37 -1.79 21.19
CA ILE A 22 1.62 -3.02 20.95
C ILE A 22 1.90 -3.46 19.52
N THR A 23 2.73 -4.50 19.35
CA THR A 23 3.06 -5.05 18.04
C THR A 23 2.17 -6.25 17.72
N LEU A 24 1.45 -6.16 16.61
CA LEU A 24 0.54 -7.17 16.10
C LEU A 24 0.66 -7.26 14.58
N ASP A 25 0.35 -8.43 14.02
CA ASP A 25 0.15 -8.55 12.57
C ASP A 25 -1.03 -7.69 12.11
N THR A 26 -1.04 -7.35 10.82
CA THR A 26 -2.02 -6.43 10.22
C THR A 26 -3.47 -6.77 10.56
N GLY A 27 -3.88 -8.04 10.48
CA GLY A 27 -5.25 -8.46 10.81
C GLY A 27 -5.59 -8.22 12.28
N PRO A 28 -4.88 -8.89 13.22
CA PRO A 28 -5.08 -8.69 14.66
C PRO A 28 -4.95 -7.23 15.13
N LEU A 29 -4.07 -6.43 14.50
CA LEU A 29 -3.94 -5.00 14.79
C LEU A 29 -5.25 -4.25 14.57
N HIS A 30 -5.91 -4.47 13.43
CA HIS A 30 -7.18 -3.79 13.11
C HIS A 30 -8.35 -4.34 13.93
N GLU A 31 -8.36 -5.65 14.21
CA GLU A 31 -9.37 -6.23 15.11
C GLU A 31 -9.28 -5.60 16.51
N ARG A 32 -8.06 -5.45 17.05
CA ARG A 32 -7.85 -4.77 18.32
C ARG A 32 -8.24 -3.30 18.22
N LEU A 33 -7.78 -2.55 17.22
CA LEU A 33 -8.13 -1.14 17.03
C LEU A 33 -9.65 -0.93 17.06
N PHE A 34 -10.40 -1.67 16.25
CA PHE A 34 -11.85 -1.51 16.18
C PHE A 34 -12.55 -1.91 17.47
N ARG A 35 -12.05 -2.94 18.16
CA ARG A 35 -12.56 -3.29 19.49
C ARG A 35 -12.32 -2.17 20.49
N GLU A 36 -11.08 -1.69 20.64
CA GLU A 36 -10.71 -0.63 21.59
C GLU A 36 -11.48 0.66 21.33
N SER A 37 -11.59 1.07 20.06
CA SER A 37 -12.28 2.30 19.65
C SER A 37 -13.80 2.28 19.85
N SER A 38 -14.40 1.10 20.09
CA SER A 38 -15.83 0.97 20.37
C SER A 38 -16.16 0.93 21.87
N LEU A 39 -15.14 0.87 22.73
CA LEU A 39 -15.29 0.96 24.18
C LEU A 39 -15.47 2.41 24.63
N SER A 40 -16.09 2.61 25.79
CA SER A 40 -16.20 3.94 26.42
C SER A 40 -14.85 4.49 26.90
N SER A 41 -13.84 3.62 27.04
CA SER A 41 -12.49 3.95 27.47
C SER A 41 -11.52 2.88 26.98
N THR A 42 -10.30 3.30 26.62
CA THR A 42 -9.18 2.42 26.27
C THR A 42 -7.89 3.02 26.81
N SER A 43 -6.84 2.19 26.91
CA SER A 43 -5.47 2.65 27.19
C SER A 43 -4.67 2.93 25.91
N VAL A 44 -5.30 2.87 24.73
CA VAL A 44 -4.65 3.12 23.44
C VAL A 44 -4.89 4.56 23.02
N ASP A 45 -3.83 5.37 23.00
CA ASP A 45 -3.91 6.78 22.58
C ASP A 45 -3.68 6.96 21.07
N LEU A 46 -2.81 6.13 20.47
CA LEU A 46 -2.43 6.20 19.05
C LEU A 46 -2.48 4.81 18.42
N ALA A 47 -2.94 4.73 17.17
CA ALA A 47 -2.98 3.48 16.41
C ALA A 47 -2.61 3.68 14.96
N PHE A 48 -2.07 2.62 14.34
CA PHE A 48 -1.90 2.56 12.90
C PHE A 48 -3.20 2.09 12.24
N LEU A 49 -3.63 2.83 11.22
CA LEU A 49 -4.78 2.50 10.38
C LEU A 49 -4.31 2.30 8.95
N LEU A 50 -4.61 1.15 8.35
CA LEU A 50 -4.45 0.98 6.92
C LEU A 50 -5.44 1.87 6.16
N ASN A 51 -4.97 2.52 5.11
CA ASN A 51 -5.80 3.36 4.25
C ASN A 51 -7.00 2.61 3.66
N THR A 52 -6.86 1.32 3.35
CA THR A 52 -7.95 0.46 2.86
C THR A 52 -9.05 0.20 3.89
N ARG A 53 -8.81 0.53 5.16
CA ARG A 53 -9.76 0.44 6.27
C ARG A 53 -10.33 1.81 6.67
N ALA A 54 -9.76 2.90 6.16
CA ALA A 54 -10.27 4.25 6.38
C ALA A 54 -11.57 4.43 5.58
N THR A 55 -12.70 4.39 6.29
CA THR A 55 -14.04 4.60 5.72
C THR A 55 -14.77 5.64 6.56
N PRO A 56 -15.82 6.30 6.04
CA PRO A 56 -16.60 7.26 6.82
C PRO A 56 -17.12 6.69 8.15
N ASN A 57 -17.49 5.40 8.18
CA ASN A 57 -17.96 4.75 9.40
C ASN A 57 -16.84 4.54 10.42
N VAL A 58 -15.65 4.13 9.96
CA VAL A 58 -14.47 3.96 10.83
C VAL A 58 -14.03 5.30 11.39
N THR A 59 -14.09 6.39 10.60
CA THR A 59 -13.71 7.72 11.10
C THR A 59 -14.61 8.26 12.21
N ASN A 60 -15.82 7.71 12.40
CA ASN A 60 -16.67 8.08 13.54
C ASN A 60 -16.12 7.57 14.88
N LEU A 61 -15.18 6.62 14.85
CA LEU A 61 -14.52 6.05 16.02
C LEU A 61 -13.19 6.76 16.36
N LEU A 62 -12.82 7.78 15.58
CA LEU A 62 -11.52 8.44 15.65
C LEU A 62 -11.68 9.94 15.90
N GLU A 63 -10.73 10.51 16.64
CA GLU A 63 -10.65 11.96 16.83
C GLU A 63 -10.15 12.66 15.56
N PRO A 64 -10.83 13.72 15.07
CA PRO A 64 -10.29 14.57 14.03
C PRO A 64 -9.02 15.29 14.47
N LEU A 65 -7.96 15.19 13.68
CA LEU A 65 -6.64 15.74 14.00
C LEU A 65 -6.51 17.23 13.70
N ASP A 66 -7.49 17.88 13.06
CA ASP A 66 -7.38 19.28 12.62
C ASP A 66 -7.07 20.25 13.79
N GLY A 67 -7.60 19.97 14.99
CA GLY A 67 -7.30 20.73 16.20
C GLY A 67 -5.86 20.53 16.69
N LEU A 68 -5.40 19.27 16.71
CA LEU A 68 -4.04 18.90 17.08
C LEU A 68 -3.03 19.49 16.09
N MET A 69 -3.29 19.36 14.78
CA MET A 69 -2.46 19.91 13.70
C MET A 69 -2.44 21.44 13.68
N LYS A 70 -3.44 22.11 14.26
CA LYS A 70 -3.41 23.57 14.44
C LYS A 70 -2.53 23.98 15.63
N ALA A 71 -2.50 23.16 16.68
CA ALA A 71 -1.68 23.40 17.86
C ALA A 71 -0.20 23.04 17.62
N ASP A 72 0.04 21.95 16.89
CA ASP A 72 1.35 21.45 16.51
C ASP A 72 1.30 21.01 15.05
N ALA A 73 1.79 21.88 14.17
CA ALA A 73 1.72 21.65 12.73
C ALA A 73 2.69 20.55 12.30
N LEU A 74 2.31 19.82 11.25
CA LEU A 74 3.26 18.93 10.57
C LEU A 74 4.46 19.77 10.09
N GLU A 75 5.67 19.26 10.33
CA GLU A 75 6.91 19.98 10.04
C GLU A 75 7.05 20.29 8.54
N ASP A 76 6.76 19.32 7.67
CA ASP A 76 6.78 19.49 6.21
C ASP A 76 5.63 18.72 5.52
N PRO A 77 4.41 19.28 5.49
CA PRO A 77 3.29 18.64 4.82
C PRO A 77 3.42 18.64 3.29
N ALA A 78 4.29 19.50 2.72
CA ALA A 78 4.49 19.58 1.27
C ALA A 78 5.33 18.41 0.73
N ASP A 79 6.16 17.80 1.59
CA ASP A 79 6.91 16.58 1.27
C ASP A 79 6.02 15.31 1.24
N ILE A 80 4.79 15.40 1.75
CA ILE A 80 3.82 14.29 1.70
C ILE A 80 3.01 14.39 0.40
N PHE A 81 2.98 13.30 -0.37
CA PHE A 81 2.18 13.23 -1.59
C PHE A 81 0.71 13.63 -1.32
N PRO A 82 0.14 14.60 -2.09
CA PRO A 82 -1.20 15.12 -1.83
C PRO A 82 -2.30 14.04 -1.78
N GLY A 83 -2.17 12.98 -2.59
CA GLY A 83 -3.10 11.86 -2.60
C GLY A 83 -3.14 11.08 -1.27
N LEU A 84 -2.02 10.97 -0.57
CA LEU A 84 -1.95 10.29 0.73
C LEU A 84 -2.65 11.12 1.81
N LEU A 85 -2.45 12.44 1.80
CA LEU A 85 -3.18 13.35 2.69
C LEU A 85 -4.68 13.34 2.40
N ALA A 86 -5.05 13.43 1.12
CA ALA A 86 -6.44 13.43 0.68
C ALA A 86 -7.18 12.14 1.07
N ALA A 87 -6.51 10.99 0.99
CA ALA A 87 -7.09 9.70 1.35
C ALA A 87 -7.54 9.64 2.82
N MET A 88 -6.93 10.43 3.71
CA MET A 88 -7.27 10.47 5.14
C MET A 88 -8.25 11.59 5.51
N ARG A 89 -8.81 12.30 4.50
CA ARG A 89 -9.81 13.35 4.71
C ARG A 89 -11.23 12.84 4.45
N PHE A 90 -12.09 12.96 5.45
CA PHE A 90 -13.50 12.57 5.38
C PHE A 90 -14.38 13.70 5.90
N GLY A 91 -15.42 14.08 5.18
CA GLY A 91 -16.33 15.16 5.60
C GLY A 91 -15.61 16.50 5.88
N GLY A 92 -14.51 16.78 5.18
CA GLY A 92 -13.69 17.98 5.36
C GLY A 92 -12.68 17.93 6.51
N LYS A 93 -12.68 16.88 7.33
CA LYS A 93 -11.80 16.69 8.49
C LYS A 93 -10.68 15.70 8.22
N THR A 94 -9.57 15.83 8.92
CA THR A 94 -8.38 14.97 8.80
C THR A 94 -8.38 13.95 9.94
N TYR A 95 -8.27 12.65 9.65
CA TYR A 95 -8.36 11.60 10.69
C TYR A 95 -7.07 10.81 10.92
N ALA A 96 -6.07 10.95 10.04
CA ALA A 96 -4.79 10.30 10.18
C ALA A 96 -3.70 11.08 9.44
N VAL A 97 -2.47 10.93 9.92
CA VAL A 97 -1.26 11.43 9.24
C VAL A 97 -0.59 10.24 8.54
N PRO A 98 -0.27 10.33 7.23
CA PRO A 98 0.47 9.28 6.54
C PRO A 98 1.85 9.03 7.17
N HIS A 99 2.09 7.81 7.67
CA HIS A 99 3.38 7.44 8.26
C HIS A 99 4.28 6.69 7.28
N ARG A 100 3.71 5.74 6.53
CA ARG A 100 4.39 4.96 5.49
C ARG A 100 3.41 4.66 4.36
N HIS A 101 3.93 4.52 3.16
CA HIS A 101 3.18 3.97 2.04
C HIS A 101 3.92 2.78 1.44
N ALA A 102 3.18 1.90 0.76
CA ALA A 102 3.74 0.85 -0.07
C ALA A 102 3.42 1.20 -1.53
N THR A 103 4.36 0.94 -2.43
CA THR A 103 4.16 1.11 -3.88
C THR A 103 4.51 -0.19 -4.57
N THR A 104 3.77 -0.52 -5.62
CA THR A 104 4.05 -1.68 -6.46
C THR A 104 5.14 -1.33 -7.45
N GLY A 105 6.11 -2.23 -7.63
CA GLY A 105 7.17 -2.11 -8.62
C GLY A 105 7.65 -3.47 -9.10
N PHE A 106 8.21 -3.50 -10.30
CA PHE A 106 8.77 -4.72 -10.86
C PHE A 106 10.20 -4.94 -10.34
N HIS A 107 10.41 -6.09 -9.72
CA HIS A 107 11.74 -6.63 -9.48
C HIS A 107 12.08 -7.61 -10.59
N TYR A 108 13.30 -7.56 -11.11
CA TYR A 108 13.73 -8.42 -12.20
C TYR A 108 15.14 -8.98 -11.98
N ASN A 109 15.42 -10.13 -12.59
CA ASN A 109 16.73 -10.78 -12.50
C ASN A 109 17.59 -10.39 -13.71
N GLU A 110 18.51 -9.44 -13.53
CA GLU A 110 19.42 -8.95 -14.57
C GLU A 110 20.19 -10.07 -15.28
N ALA A 111 20.60 -11.11 -14.55
CA ALA A 111 21.38 -12.21 -15.12
C ALA A 111 20.55 -13.02 -16.13
N ILE A 112 19.27 -13.28 -15.84
CA ILE A 112 18.36 -13.99 -16.75
C ILE A 112 18.07 -13.14 -18.00
N PHE A 113 17.84 -11.85 -17.83
CA PHE A 113 17.65 -10.93 -18.96
C PHE A 113 18.88 -10.91 -19.89
N LYS A 114 20.09 -10.83 -19.31
CA LYS A 114 21.35 -10.87 -20.05
C LYS A 114 21.57 -12.22 -20.74
N GLU A 115 21.32 -13.34 -20.05
CA GLU A 115 21.46 -14.70 -20.60
C GLU A 115 20.62 -14.88 -21.87
N LYS A 116 19.39 -14.34 -21.87
CA LYS A 116 18.46 -14.46 -23.00
C LYS A 116 18.55 -13.32 -24.01
N GLY A 117 19.40 -12.32 -23.77
CA GLY A 117 19.50 -11.14 -24.63
C GLY A 117 18.20 -10.34 -24.71
N VAL A 118 17.36 -10.38 -23.67
CA VAL A 118 16.10 -9.64 -23.59
C VAL A 118 16.40 -8.24 -23.04
N PRO A 119 15.97 -7.14 -23.68
CA PRO A 119 16.16 -5.80 -23.15
C PRO A 119 15.32 -5.56 -21.89
N ILE A 120 15.79 -4.68 -21.01
CA ILE A 120 15.04 -4.32 -19.80
C ILE A 120 13.77 -3.54 -20.20
N PRO A 121 12.58 -3.95 -19.72
CA PRO A 121 11.30 -3.35 -20.11
C PRO A 121 11.21 -1.86 -19.76
N ARG A 122 10.55 -1.08 -20.62
CA ARG A 122 10.26 0.35 -20.38
C ARG A 122 8.78 0.67 -20.33
N THR A 123 7.95 -0.19 -20.90
CA THR A 123 6.48 -0.13 -20.86
C THR A 123 5.91 -1.39 -20.24
N PHE A 124 4.64 -1.36 -19.87
CA PHE A 124 3.98 -2.56 -19.35
C PHE A 124 3.82 -3.62 -20.44
N GLU A 125 3.58 -3.23 -21.69
CA GLU A 125 3.62 -4.13 -22.84
C GLU A 125 4.98 -4.83 -22.97
N ASP A 126 6.09 -4.11 -22.78
CA ASP A 126 7.43 -4.72 -22.78
C ASP A 126 7.58 -5.74 -21.65
N VAL A 127 6.98 -5.51 -20.48
CA VAL A 127 7.01 -6.47 -19.36
C VAL A 127 6.32 -7.76 -19.76
N ILE A 128 5.15 -7.69 -20.41
CA ILE A 128 4.41 -8.87 -20.88
C ILE A 128 5.20 -9.62 -21.96
N GLU A 129 5.82 -8.91 -22.90
CA GLU A 129 6.64 -9.53 -23.95
C GLU A 129 7.94 -10.14 -23.41
N ALA A 130 8.59 -9.47 -22.44
CA ALA A 130 9.75 -10.02 -21.74
C ALA A 130 9.36 -11.27 -20.94
N ALA A 131 8.23 -11.26 -20.24
CA ALA A 131 7.73 -12.41 -19.49
C ALA A 131 7.55 -13.65 -20.38
N LYS A 132 6.99 -13.49 -21.58
CA LYS A 132 6.85 -14.58 -22.56
C LYS A 132 8.22 -15.12 -22.98
N LYS A 133 9.17 -14.24 -23.32
CA LYS A 133 10.53 -14.63 -23.76
C LYS A 133 11.36 -15.28 -22.65
N LEU A 134 11.13 -14.87 -21.40
CA LEU A 134 11.83 -15.36 -20.22
C LEU A 134 11.13 -16.55 -19.55
N THR A 135 10.05 -17.05 -20.15
CA THR A 135 9.45 -18.32 -19.78
C THR A 135 10.03 -19.42 -20.67
N PHE A 136 10.86 -20.28 -20.09
CA PHE A 136 11.57 -21.33 -20.83
C PHE A 136 11.98 -22.49 -19.91
N THR A 137 12.35 -23.62 -20.51
CA THR A 137 12.96 -24.74 -19.80
C THR A 137 14.48 -24.70 -20.00
N ARG A 138 15.25 -24.79 -18.93
CA ARG A 138 16.72 -24.88 -18.99
C ARG A 138 17.14 -26.24 -19.54
N ALA A 139 18.42 -26.35 -19.92
CA ALA A 139 19.01 -27.59 -20.40
C ALA A 139 18.98 -28.73 -19.36
N ASP A 140 18.95 -28.39 -18.06
CA ASP A 140 18.82 -29.34 -16.95
C ASP A 140 17.36 -29.78 -16.68
N GLY A 141 16.40 -29.31 -17.49
CA GLY A 141 14.97 -29.60 -17.33
C GLY A 141 14.24 -28.68 -16.35
N SER A 142 14.92 -27.74 -15.69
CA SER A 142 14.25 -26.81 -14.77
C SER A 142 13.40 -25.76 -15.51
N GLN A 143 12.17 -25.55 -15.04
CA GLN A 143 11.27 -24.53 -15.59
C GLN A 143 11.60 -23.14 -15.04
N VAL A 144 11.62 -22.15 -15.93
CA VAL A 144 11.71 -20.73 -15.60
C VAL A 144 10.41 -20.05 -16.00
N PHE A 145 9.89 -19.22 -15.11
CA PHE A 145 8.72 -18.38 -15.37
C PHE A 145 9.18 -16.94 -15.49
N GLY A 146 8.83 -16.28 -16.60
CA GLY A 146 9.26 -14.91 -16.86
C GLY A 146 8.46 -13.84 -16.10
N PHE A 147 7.36 -14.24 -15.46
CA PHE A 147 6.56 -13.38 -14.60
C PHE A 147 5.94 -14.19 -13.48
N LEU A 148 5.91 -13.61 -12.29
CA LEU A 148 5.35 -14.20 -11.09
C LEU A 148 4.41 -13.18 -10.47
N ILE A 149 3.20 -13.62 -10.16
CA ILE A 149 2.17 -12.81 -9.52
C ILE A 149 1.44 -13.68 -8.51
N GLU A 150 1.17 -13.12 -7.34
CA GLU A 150 0.42 -13.81 -6.30
C GLU A 150 -1.08 -13.82 -6.68
N GLY A 151 -1.70 -15.00 -6.67
CA GLY A 151 -3.05 -15.18 -7.21
C GLY A 151 -4.19 -14.74 -6.27
N ASP A 152 -3.92 -14.49 -4.99
CA ASP A 152 -4.92 -14.21 -3.96
C ASP A 152 -5.00 -12.73 -3.56
N ASN A 153 -4.11 -11.89 -4.08
CA ASN A 153 -4.04 -10.48 -3.71
C ASN A 153 -4.66 -9.58 -4.79
N TYR A 154 -5.81 -8.99 -4.49
CA TYR A 154 -6.58 -8.16 -5.43
C TYR A 154 -5.81 -6.98 -6.09
N PRO A 155 -4.84 -6.29 -5.45
CA PRO A 155 -4.12 -5.17 -6.07
C PRO A 155 -3.37 -5.60 -7.33
N ASN A 156 -2.95 -6.86 -7.43
CA ASN A 156 -2.22 -7.38 -8.58
C ASN A 156 -2.99 -7.21 -9.89
N VAL A 157 -4.27 -7.55 -9.92
CA VAL A 157 -5.13 -7.39 -11.11
C VAL A 157 -5.43 -5.90 -11.36
N ILE A 158 -5.64 -5.12 -10.29
CA ILE A 158 -5.94 -3.69 -10.40
C ILE A 158 -4.74 -2.91 -10.94
N ASP A 159 -3.53 -3.21 -10.49
CA ASP A 159 -2.30 -2.57 -10.94
C ASP A 159 -2.06 -2.85 -12.44
N MET A 160 -2.34 -4.07 -12.90
CA MET A 160 -2.32 -4.39 -14.34
C MET A 160 -3.39 -3.62 -15.12
N ALA A 161 -4.60 -3.47 -14.58
CA ALA A 161 -5.65 -2.69 -15.24
C ALA A 161 -5.28 -1.20 -15.32
N ARG A 162 -4.67 -0.66 -14.26
CA ARG A 162 -4.15 0.73 -14.22
C ARG A 162 -3.01 0.96 -15.20
N ALA A 163 -2.18 -0.05 -15.45
CA ALA A 163 -1.20 0.01 -16.52
C ALA A 163 -1.83 0.05 -17.93
N TYR A 164 -3.12 -0.27 -18.05
CA TYR A 164 -3.93 -0.11 -19.26
C TYR A 164 -4.94 1.05 -19.16
N ASP A 165 -4.66 2.05 -18.32
CA ASP A 165 -5.51 3.23 -18.08
C ASP A 165 -6.92 2.90 -17.54
N GLY A 166 -7.06 1.76 -16.86
CA GLY A 166 -8.29 1.32 -16.18
C GLY A 166 -8.25 1.45 -14.67
N ASP A 167 -9.40 1.25 -14.03
CA ASP A 167 -9.48 1.05 -12.59
C ASP A 167 -10.66 0.13 -12.23
N PHE A 168 -10.61 -0.46 -11.03
CA PHE A 168 -11.69 -1.28 -10.49
C PHE A 168 -12.87 -0.41 -10.02
N ILE A 169 -12.55 0.73 -9.39
CA ILE A 169 -13.50 1.77 -8.99
C ILE A 169 -12.90 3.12 -9.39
N THR A 170 -13.65 3.92 -10.13
CA THR A 170 -13.23 5.27 -10.54
C THR A 170 -13.30 6.27 -9.39
N GLY A 171 -12.64 7.42 -9.54
CA GLY A 171 -12.66 8.49 -8.53
C GLY A 171 -14.05 9.08 -8.23
N ASP A 172 -15.03 8.89 -9.12
CA ASP A 172 -16.45 9.23 -8.92
C ASP A 172 -17.29 8.04 -8.41
N TYR A 173 -16.64 7.02 -7.84
CA TYR A 173 -17.24 5.84 -7.22
C TYR A 173 -18.07 4.95 -8.15
N LYS A 174 -17.75 4.91 -9.45
CA LYS A 174 -18.36 3.97 -10.38
C LYS A 174 -17.55 2.68 -10.47
N LEU A 175 -18.24 1.55 -10.56
CA LEU A 175 -17.60 0.25 -10.78
C LEU A 175 -17.10 0.16 -12.23
N GLY A 176 -15.80 -0.13 -12.40
CA GLY A 176 -15.13 -0.29 -13.70
C GLY A 176 -14.84 -1.75 -14.07
N VAL A 177 -15.41 -2.71 -13.35
CA VAL A 177 -15.02 -4.14 -13.38
C VAL A 177 -15.10 -4.80 -14.75
N ASN A 178 -15.94 -4.27 -15.63
CA ASN A 178 -16.26 -4.75 -16.97
C ASN A 178 -15.76 -3.80 -18.08
N GLU A 179 -14.96 -2.79 -17.72
CA GLU A 179 -14.33 -1.88 -18.68
C GLU A 179 -13.21 -2.57 -19.48
N PRO A 180 -12.90 -2.10 -20.71
CA PRO A 180 -11.92 -2.74 -21.58
C PRO A 180 -10.57 -3.01 -20.93
N ALA A 181 -10.07 -2.07 -20.11
CA ALA A 181 -8.79 -2.20 -19.42
C ALA A 181 -8.79 -3.30 -18.35
N MET A 182 -9.87 -3.44 -17.57
CA MET A 182 -10.04 -4.53 -16.61
C MET A 182 -10.13 -5.89 -17.31
N LEU A 183 -10.89 -5.97 -18.40
CA LEU A 183 -10.97 -7.19 -19.21
C LEU A 183 -9.61 -7.57 -19.81
N ARG A 184 -8.86 -6.59 -20.32
CA ARG A 184 -7.51 -6.79 -20.85
C ARG A 184 -6.54 -7.29 -19.78
N ALA A 185 -6.59 -6.75 -18.57
CA ALA A 185 -5.76 -7.21 -17.44
C ALA A 185 -6.03 -8.69 -17.11
N VAL A 186 -7.30 -9.07 -16.97
CA VAL A 186 -7.68 -10.46 -16.68
C VAL A 186 -7.32 -11.40 -17.83
N GLN A 187 -7.49 -10.97 -19.09
CA GLN A 187 -7.08 -11.76 -20.26
C GLN A 187 -5.57 -11.94 -20.35
N THR A 188 -4.79 -10.95 -19.93
CA THR A 188 -3.31 -11.02 -19.92
C THR A 188 -2.79 -12.04 -18.91
N LEU A 189 -3.55 -12.28 -17.83
CA LEU A 189 -3.21 -13.26 -16.79
C LEU A 189 -3.62 -14.70 -17.13
N ARG A 190 -4.38 -14.92 -18.20
CA ARG A 190 -4.81 -16.26 -18.66
C ARG A 190 -3.82 -16.87 -19.63
#